data_AF-A0A429BP99-F1
#
_entry.id   AF-A0A429BP99-F1
#
_cell.length_a   1.000
_cell.length_b   1.000
_cell.length_c   1.000
_cell.angle_alpha   90.00
_cell.angle_beta   90.00
_cell.angle_gamma   90.00
#
_symmetry.space_group_name_H-M   'P 1'
#
loop_
_entity.id
_entity.type
_entity.pdbx_description
1 polymer ?
#
loop_
_entity_poly.entity_id
_entity_poly.type
_entity_poly.pdbx_seq_one_letter_code
_entity_poly.pdbx_strand_id
1 'polypeptide(L)'
;MQAPTAFEERLQEAHAREDLTTCLALLRYADFACPVTDAAARGDEPVAWATFPGADRVWVAVYTSAEAMREATGDAVRHFRILSLVELAAGWPDPRWGLAVNAGLEPSFLLEPGTVARLAVPTLEQDLAAEPDSGLPIVQKVLEVAQIQELLGGGPPRVSGYCHHALDVAHIATPSVLADALLQEDALTSEGAVNLLRWPAIGPQLYRTPYGGVDEAGRTAVAGWVIEEPPFAGMGLVPNAVETIREYKIDGIGLPHGAEIVELAADGEERVQARYDADHGRWLMVEQS
;
A
#
# COMPACT_ATOMS: atom_id res chain seq x y z
N MET A 1 32.52 14.76 8.99
CA MET A 1 31.30 14.45 9.75
C MET A 1 30.38 15.65 9.61
N GLN A 2 29.35 15.52 8.80
CA GLN A 2 28.29 16.54 8.71
C GLN A 2 27.43 16.41 9.98
N ALA A 3 26.85 17.53 10.44
CA ALA A 3 25.99 17.49 11.63
C ALA A 3 24.76 16.60 11.37
N PRO A 4 24.29 15.84 12.39
CA PRO A 4 23.07 15.04 12.26
C PRO A 4 21.89 15.91 11.86
N THR A 5 21.00 15.36 11.06
CA THR A 5 19.76 16.04 10.67
C THR A 5 18.82 16.18 11.86
N ALA A 6 17.89 17.13 11.83
CA ALA A 6 16.87 17.28 12.88
C ALA A 6 16.02 16.01 13.08
N PHE A 7 15.87 15.19 12.03
CA PHE A 7 15.25 13.87 12.13
C PHE A 7 16.11 12.89 12.94
N GLU A 8 17.41 12.78 12.61
CA GLU A 8 18.35 11.89 13.30
C GLU A 8 18.53 12.29 14.77
N GLU A 9 18.60 13.58 15.08
CA GLU A 9 18.64 14.08 16.47
C GLU A 9 17.40 13.63 17.25
N ARG A 10 16.19 13.78 16.68
CA ARG A 10 14.95 13.33 17.31
C ARG A 10 14.89 11.81 17.49
N LEU A 11 15.36 11.06 16.50
CA LEU A 11 15.41 9.60 16.56
C LEU A 11 16.38 9.14 17.65
N GLN A 12 17.56 9.77 17.75
CA GLN A 12 18.56 9.46 18.76
C GLN A 12 18.09 9.84 20.16
N GLU A 13 17.43 10.99 20.32
CA GLU A 13 16.83 11.38 21.59
C GLU A 13 15.73 10.41 22.05
N ALA A 14 14.85 9.98 21.14
CA ALA A 14 13.81 9.00 21.45
C ALA A 14 14.43 7.65 21.84
N HIS A 15 15.45 7.21 21.11
CA HIS A 15 16.18 5.98 21.42
C HIS A 15 16.88 6.04 22.78
N ALA A 16 17.54 7.16 23.10
CA ALA A 16 18.21 7.36 24.40
C ALA A 16 17.24 7.37 25.59
N ARG A 17 15.97 7.66 25.34
CA ARG A 17 14.87 7.59 26.33
C ARG A 17 14.18 6.21 26.35
N GLU A 18 14.67 5.25 25.56
CA GLU A 18 14.06 3.92 25.36
C GLU A 18 12.61 3.99 24.85
N ASP A 19 12.24 5.09 24.17
CA ASP A 19 10.89 5.32 23.65
C ASP A 19 10.75 4.72 22.25
N LEU A 20 10.54 3.41 22.20
CA LEU A 20 10.34 2.69 20.94
C LEU A 20 9.13 3.20 20.16
N THR A 21 8.05 3.63 20.82
CA THR A 21 6.85 4.13 20.16
C THR A 21 7.16 5.38 19.35
N THR A 22 7.89 6.35 19.93
CA THR A 22 8.32 7.55 19.21
C THR A 22 9.30 7.21 18.09
N CYS A 23 10.25 6.28 18.30
CA CYS A 23 11.14 5.83 17.24
C CYS A 23 10.39 5.25 16.03
N LEU A 24 9.44 4.33 16.26
CA LEU A 24 8.66 3.72 15.18
C LEU A 24 7.75 4.75 14.48
N ALA A 25 7.19 5.71 15.22
CA ALA A 25 6.42 6.80 14.64
C ALA A 25 7.28 7.71 13.74
N LEU A 26 8.53 7.98 14.12
CA LEU A 26 9.49 8.70 13.27
C LEU A 26 9.84 7.89 12.01
N LEU A 27 10.17 6.61 12.17
CA LEU A 27 10.55 5.73 11.04
C LEU A 27 9.41 5.52 10.03
N ARG A 28 8.15 5.55 10.47
CA ARG A 28 6.97 5.41 9.60
C ARG A 28 6.92 6.47 8.48
N TYR A 29 7.38 7.69 8.75
CA TYR A 29 7.37 8.80 7.79
C TYR A 29 8.76 9.15 7.28
N ALA A 30 9.74 8.27 7.47
CA ALA A 30 11.11 8.50 7.04
C ALA A 30 11.32 8.01 5.60
N ASP A 31 12.20 8.72 4.91
CA ASP A 31 12.82 8.24 3.68
C ASP A 31 14.14 7.54 4.02
N PHE A 32 14.40 6.42 3.36
CA PHE A 32 15.57 5.61 3.61
C PHE A 32 16.51 5.59 2.41
N ALA A 33 17.80 5.71 2.69
CA ALA A 33 18.86 5.37 1.75
C ALA A 33 18.97 3.83 1.67
N CYS A 34 18.57 3.28 0.52
CA CYS A 34 18.68 1.87 0.19
C CYS A 34 19.93 1.62 -0.66
N PRO A 35 20.92 0.85 -0.16
CA PRO A 35 22.18 0.65 -0.88
C PRO A 35 21.99 0.03 -2.27
N VAL A 36 22.79 0.49 -3.23
CA VAL A 36 22.86 -0.03 -4.60
C VAL A 36 24.30 -0.32 -4.95
N THR A 37 24.54 -1.46 -5.62
CA THR A 37 25.88 -1.84 -6.10
C THR A 37 26.36 -0.90 -7.19
N ASP A 38 27.69 -0.73 -7.33
CA ASP A 38 28.26 0.07 -8.40
C ASP A 38 27.89 -0.46 -9.81
N ALA A 39 27.75 -1.78 -9.96
CA ALA A 39 27.31 -2.40 -11.21
C ALA A 39 25.86 -2.03 -11.54
N ALA A 40 24.95 -2.11 -10.56
CA ALA A 40 23.56 -1.73 -10.78
C ALA A 40 23.42 -0.23 -11.07
N ALA A 41 24.21 0.62 -10.41
CA ALA A 41 24.23 2.06 -10.67
C ALA A 41 24.72 2.43 -12.08
N ARG A 42 25.60 1.62 -12.68
CA ARG A 42 26.03 1.77 -14.08
C ARG A 42 25.05 1.14 -15.09
N GLY A 43 24.06 0.40 -14.61
CA GLY A 43 23.13 -0.38 -15.46
C GLY A 43 23.72 -1.70 -15.97
N ASP A 44 24.83 -2.17 -15.39
CA ASP A 44 25.46 -3.44 -15.76
C ASP A 44 24.67 -4.65 -15.21
N GLU A 45 23.85 -4.43 -14.17
CA GLU A 45 22.96 -5.44 -13.57
C GLU A 45 21.66 -4.79 -13.05
N PRO A 46 20.59 -5.58 -12.82
CA PRO A 46 19.37 -5.08 -12.18
C PRO A 46 19.62 -4.64 -10.73
N VAL A 47 18.91 -3.60 -10.29
CA VAL A 47 18.96 -3.19 -8.89
C VAL A 47 18.31 -4.25 -8.00
N ALA A 48 19.08 -4.81 -7.07
CA ALA A 48 18.62 -5.79 -6.10
C ALA A 48 18.47 -5.19 -4.69
N TRP A 49 17.71 -5.88 -3.84
CA TRP A 49 17.61 -5.56 -2.43
C TRP A 49 18.95 -5.86 -1.72
N ALA A 50 19.46 -4.88 -0.96
CA ALA A 50 20.64 -5.07 -0.14
C ALA A 50 20.30 -5.95 1.07
N THR A 51 20.68 -7.22 1.03
CA THR A 51 20.31 -8.20 2.07
C THR A 51 21.50 -8.79 2.79
N PHE A 52 21.27 -9.23 4.03
CA PHE A 52 22.21 -10.07 4.77
C PHE A 52 21.46 -11.18 5.54
N PRO A 53 22.07 -12.36 5.71
CA PRO A 53 21.47 -13.43 6.50
C PRO A 53 21.59 -13.12 7.99
N GLY A 54 20.46 -13.20 8.71
CA GLY A 54 20.41 -13.25 10.16
C GLY A 54 20.30 -14.68 10.68
N ALA A 55 20.24 -14.84 12.00
CA ALA A 55 20.11 -16.16 12.62
C ALA A 55 18.74 -16.83 12.34
N ASP A 56 17.69 -16.03 12.16
CA ASP A 56 16.30 -16.46 12.05
C ASP A 56 15.68 -16.15 10.67
N ARG A 57 16.11 -15.07 10.01
CA ARG A 57 15.59 -14.65 8.69
C ARG A 57 16.61 -13.85 7.88
N VAL A 58 16.25 -13.55 6.64
CA VAL A 58 16.95 -12.58 5.79
C VAL A 58 16.50 -11.17 6.16
N TRP A 59 17.45 -10.25 6.23
CA TRP A 59 17.22 -8.84 6.54
C TRP A 59 17.55 -7.96 5.34
N VAL A 60 16.66 -7.01 5.03
CA VAL A 60 16.92 -5.94 4.06
C VAL A 60 17.54 -4.76 4.81
N ALA A 61 18.73 -4.33 4.42
CA ALA A 61 19.44 -3.21 5.04
C ALA A 61 19.03 -1.87 4.42
N VAL A 62 18.63 -0.93 5.26
CA VAL A 62 18.35 0.46 4.87
C VAL A 62 18.92 1.43 5.89
N TYR A 63 19.10 2.69 5.50
CA TYR A 63 19.73 3.70 6.36
C TYR A 63 18.91 4.97 6.39
N THR A 64 18.91 5.66 7.52
CA THR A 64 18.16 6.92 7.70
C THR A 64 18.75 8.09 6.91
N SER A 65 19.98 7.95 6.41
CA SER A 65 20.66 8.92 5.56
C SER A 65 21.74 8.26 4.70
N ALA A 66 22.19 8.96 3.66
CA ALA A 66 23.33 8.52 2.84
C ALA A 66 24.63 8.52 3.64
N GLU A 67 24.77 9.45 4.58
CA GLU A 67 25.88 9.57 5.52
C GLU A 67 25.94 8.35 6.44
N ALA A 68 24.81 7.97 7.06
CA ALA A 68 24.71 6.76 7.85
C ALA A 68 25.07 5.52 7.03
N MET A 69 24.57 5.39 5.80
CA MET A 69 24.94 4.29 4.90
C MET A 69 26.45 4.21 4.66
N ARG A 70 27.09 5.35 4.34
CA ARG A 70 28.53 5.41 4.09
C ARG A 70 29.35 5.06 5.33
N GLU A 71 28.92 5.53 6.49
CA GLU A 71 29.56 5.20 7.77
C GLU A 71 29.48 3.69 8.05
N ALA A 72 28.29 3.11 7.95
CA ALA A 72 28.06 1.69 8.20
C ALA A 72 28.81 0.78 7.22
N THR A 73 28.96 1.21 5.98
CA THR A 73 29.65 0.44 4.92
C THR A 73 31.13 0.77 4.78
N GLY A 74 31.66 1.72 5.56
CA GLY A 74 33.05 2.19 5.43
C GLY A 74 33.36 2.74 4.03
N ASP A 75 32.43 3.51 3.46
CA ASP A 75 32.48 4.08 2.09
C ASP A 75 32.59 3.04 0.94
N ALA A 76 32.40 1.76 1.24
CA ALA A 76 32.42 0.69 0.24
C ALA A 76 31.22 0.75 -0.70
N VAL A 77 30.06 1.24 -0.22
CA VAL A 77 28.86 1.45 -1.04
C VAL A 77 28.60 2.93 -1.19
N ARG A 78 28.53 3.40 -2.44
CA ARG A 78 28.41 4.84 -2.76
C ARG A 78 27.09 5.22 -3.40
N HIS A 79 26.44 4.27 -4.05
CA HIS A 79 25.17 4.47 -4.73
C HIS A 79 24.03 3.98 -3.83
N PHE A 80 22.91 4.68 -3.92
CA PHE A 80 21.70 4.35 -3.18
C PHE A 80 20.46 4.86 -3.91
N ARG A 81 19.31 4.30 -3.59
CA ARG A 81 17.99 4.87 -3.89
C ARG A 81 17.41 5.45 -2.61
N ILE A 82 16.54 6.44 -2.75
CA ILE A 82 15.75 6.95 -1.64
C ILE A 82 14.35 6.34 -1.78
N LEU A 83 13.88 5.65 -0.75
CA LEU A 83 12.56 5.04 -0.71
C LEU A 83 11.92 5.28 0.66
N SER A 84 10.66 5.67 0.67
CA SER A 84 9.79 5.68 1.85
C SER A 84 9.48 4.24 2.31
N LEU A 85 8.97 4.10 3.54
CA LEU A 85 8.58 2.79 4.05
C LEU A 85 7.45 2.13 3.23
N VAL A 86 6.56 2.93 2.63
CA VAL A 86 5.46 2.44 1.78
C VAL A 86 5.98 1.91 0.45
N GLU A 87 6.90 2.63 -0.20
CA GLU A 87 7.54 2.19 -1.45
C GLU A 87 8.37 0.92 -1.23
N LEU A 88 9.04 0.81 -0.08
CA LEU A 88 9.70 -0.43 0.34
C LEU A 88 8.70 -1.58 0.38
N ALA A 89 7.58 -1.41 1.08
CA ALA A 89 6.55 -2.44 1.23
C ALA A 89 5.87 -2.83 -0.10
N ALA A 90 5.69 -1.88 -1.02
CA ALA A 90 5.09 -2.13 -2.35
C ALA A 90 5.95 -3.09 -3.19
N GLY A 91 7.28 -2.93 -3.13
CA GLY A 91 8.23 -3.80 -3.83
C GLY A 91 8.76 -4.96 -3.00
N TRP A 92 8.12 -5.28 -1.86
CA TRP A 92 8.72 -6.18 -0.87
C TRP A 92 8.92 -7.59 -1.44
N PRO A 93 10.15 -8.11 -1.43
CA PRO A 93 10.50 -9.30 -2.23
C PRO A 93 9.97 -10.60 -1.63
N ASP A 94 9.84 -10.67 -0.31
CA ASP A 94 9.42 -11.86 0.41
C ASP A 94 8.82 -11.45 1.77
N PRO A 95 7.55 -11.82 2.07
CA PRO A 95 6.88 -11.44 3.32
C PRO A 95 7.56 -12.01 4.58
N ARG A 96 8.54 -12.89 4.43
CA ARG A 96 9.31 -13.47 5.55
C ARG A 96 10.54 -12.65 5.94
N TRP A 97 10.95 -11.69 5.10
CA TRP A 97 12.17 -10.91 5.33
C TRP A 97 11.90 -9.72 6.25
N GLY A 98 12.84 -9.43 7.16
CA GLY A 98 12.77 -8.28 8.05
C GLY A 98 13.47 -7.04 7.47
N LEU A 99 13.24 -5.87 8.08
CA LEU A 99 13.94 -4.63 7.74
C LEU A 99 14.96 -4.29 8.83
N ALA A 100 16.21 -4.09 8.46
CA ALA A 100 17.27 -3.62 9.34
C ALA A 100 17.60 -2.16 9.02
N VAL A 101 17.16 -1.26 9.88
CA VAL A 101 17.44 0.18 9.78
C VAL A 101 18.75 0.47 10.52
N ASN A 102 19.68 1.13 9.84
CA ASN A 102 20.98 1.54 10.39
C ASN A 102 21.79 0.35 10.94
N ALA A 103 21.78 -0.78 10.23
CA ALA A 103 22.54 -1.96 10.62
C ALA A 103 24.04 -1.61 10.81
N GLY A 104 24.58 -1.88 12.00
CA GLY A 104 25.97 -1.58 12.34
C GLY A 104 26.21 -0.17 12.91
N LEU A 105 25.17 0.63 13.12
CA LEU A 105 25.24 1.95 13.75
C LEU A 105 24.39 2.01 15.03
N GLU A 106 24.45 3.14 15.74
CA GLU A 106 23.59 3.42 16.90
C GLU A 106 22.88 4.79 16.69
N PRO A 107 21.53 4.84 16.70
CA PRO A 107 20.61 3.73 16.93
C PRO A 107 20.41 2.82 15.71
N SER A 108 20.32 1.51 15.94
CA SER A 108 19.90 0.49 14.96
C SER A 108 18.55 -0.12 15.33
N PHE A 109 17.75 -0.47 14.33
CA PHE A 109 16.45 -1.12 14.53
C PHE A 109 16.30 -2.35 13.64
N LEU A 110 15.86 -3.46 14.23
CA LEU A 110 15.45 -4.66 13.51
C LEU A 110 13.93 -4.75 13.55
N LEU A 111 13.27 -4.49 12.43
CA LEU A 111 11.83 -4.53 12.30
C LEU A 111 11.40 -5.87 11.70
N GLU A 112 10.63 -6.62 12.48
CA GLU A 112 9.95 -7.83 12.05
C GLU A 112 9.04 -7.56 10.83
N PRO A 113 8.84 -8.53 9.93
CA PRO A 113 8.05 -8.35 8.71
C PRO A 113 6.64 -7.81 8.98
N GLY A 114 5.96 -8.31 10.02
CA GLY A 114 4.66 -7.79 10.42
C GLY A 114 4.71 -6.34 10.92
N THR A 115 5.81 -5.93 11.56
CA THR A 115 6.03 -4.54 11.97
C THR A 115 6.26 -3.65 10.75
N VAL A 116 7.02 -4.12 9.75
CA VAL A 116 7.18 -3.42 8.47
C VAL A 116 5.83 -3.22 7.80
N ALA A 117 5.04 -4.30 7.64
CA ALA A 117 3.71 -4.24 7.02
C ALA A 117 2.79 -3.21 7.69
N ARG A 118 2.71 -3.23 9.03
CA ARG A 118 1.82 -2.34 9.80
C ARG A 118 2.30 -0.89 9.88
N LEU A 119 3.61 -0.65 9.83
CA LEU A 119 4.14 0.71 9.78
C LEU A 119 4.02 1.30 8.38
N ALA A 120 4.27 0.51 7.34
CA ALA A 120 4.14 0.93 5.95
C ALA A 120 2.68 1.20 5.59
N VAL A 121 1.79 0.25 5.91
CA VAL A 121 0.38 0.30 5.53
C VAL A 121 -0.45 0.08 6.77
N PRO A 122 -0.78 1.13 7.51
CA PRO A 122 -1.66 1.07 8.67
C PRO A 122 -3.07 0.61 8.29
N THR A 123 -3.83 0.20 9.30
CA THR A 123 -5.26 -0.05 9.11
C THR A 123 -6.03 1.25 8.95
N LEU A 124 -7.20 1.18 8.29
CA LEU A 124 -8.06 2.35 8.11
C LEU A 124 -8.48 2.99 9.44
N GLU A 125 -8.68 2.17 10.48
CA GLU A 125 -8.96 2.65 11.85
C GLU A 125 -7.80 3.48 12.43
N GLN A 126 -6.56 3.05 12.19
CA GLN A 126 -5.38 3.75 12.68
C GLN A 126 -5.15 5.08 11.94
N ASP A 127 -5.38 5.10 10.63
CA ASP A 127 -5.25 6.35 9.85
C ASP A 127 -6.31 7.36 10.24
N LEU A 128 -7.57 6.93 10.38
CA LEU A 128 -8.65 7.79 10.90
C LEU A 128 -8.39 8.29 12.32
N ALA A 129 -7.79 7.46 13.18
CA ALA A 129 -7.43 7.88 14.53
C ALA A 129 -6.27 8.90 14.55
N ALA A 130 -5.34 8.80 13.59
CA ALA A 130 -4.24 9.75 13.45
C ALA A 130 -4.71 11.10 12.86
N GLU A 131 -5.69 11.07 11.96
CA GLU A 131 -6.23 12.25 11.28
C GLU A 131 -7.78 12.30 11.34
N PRO A 132 -8.38 12.56 12.52
CA PRO A 132 -9.84 12.50 12.71
C PRO A 132 -10.65 13.46 11.83
N ASP A 133 -10.03 14.57 11.41
CA ASP A 133 -10.67 15.62 10.61
C ASP A 133 -10.56 15.37 9.08
N SER A 134 -9.90 14.28 8.65
CA SER A 134 -9.72 13.93 7.23
C SER A 134 -11.02 13.53 6.51
N GLY A 135 -12.09 13.27 7.28
CA GLY A 135 -13.36 12.77 6.75
C GLY A 135 -13.34 11.25 6.53
N LEU A 136 -14.41 10.74 5.91
CA LEU A 136 -14.48 9.30 5.60
C LEU A 136 -13.68 9.00 4.33
N PRO A 137 -12.73 8.06 4.39
CA PRO A 137 -12.00 7.60 3.22
C PRO A 137 -12.97 7.09 2.15
N ILE A 138 -12.74 7.48 0.91
CA ILE A 138 -13.45 6.92 -0.24
C ILE A 138 -12.66 5.72 -0.72
N VAL A 139 -13.35 4.59 -0.83
CA VAL A 139 -12.80 3.39 -1.47
C VAL A 139 -13.46 3.18 -2.82
N GLN A 140 -12.77 2.48 -3.70
CA GLN A 140 -13.32 2.08 -4.97
C GLN A 140 -12.97 0.63 -5.32
N LYS A 141 -13.76 0.03 -6.20
CA LYS A 141 -13.55 -1.30 -6.75
C LYS A 141 -13.79 -1.26 -8.25
N VAL A 142 -12.87 -1.82 -9.03
CA VAL A 142 -13.08 -2.02 -10.48
C VAL A 142 -14.17 -3.09 -10.67
N LEU A 143 -15.11 -2.82 -11.56
CA LEU A 143 -16.24 -3.67 -11.86
C LEU A 143 -16.13 -4.31 -13.24
N GLU A 144 -16.28 -5.62 -13.27
CA GLU A 144 -16.60 -6.35 -14.51
C GLU A 144 -18.08 -6.19 -14.88
N VAL A 145 -18.40 -6.42 -16.15
CA VAL A 145 -19.79 -6.33 -16.66
C VAL A 145 -20.76 -7.22 -15.88
N ALA A 146 -20.33 -8.43 -15.50
CA ALA A 146 -21.15 -9.34 -14.71
C ALA A 146 -21.49 -8.76 -13.33
N GLN A 147 -20.51 -8.13 -12.68
CA GLN A 147 -20.70 -7.51 -11.35
C GLN A 147 -21.64 -6.30 -11.42
N ILE A 148 -21.59 -5.53 -12.51
CA ILE A 148 -22.56 -4.44 -12.73
C ILE A 148 -23.98 -5.00 -12.82
N GLN A 149 -24.17 -6.08 -13.58
CA GLN A 149 -25.49 -6.72 -13.72
C GLN A 149 -26.00 -7.25 -12.36
N GLU A 150 -25.14 -7.84 -11.55
CA GLU A 150 -25.47 -8.29 -10.19
C GLU A 150 -25.87 -7.12 -9.28
N LEU A 151 -25.11 -6.02 -9.31
CA LEU A 151 -25.42 -4.81 -8.53
C LEU A 151 -26.77 -4.20 -8.92
N LEU A 152 -27.14 -4.26 -10.20
CA LEU A 152 -28.40 -3.74 -10.74
C LEU A 152 -29.57 -4.76 -10.64
N GLY A 153 -29.28 -6.04 -10.41
CA GLY A 153 -30.21 -7.17 -10.56
C GLY A 153 -31.29 -7.32 -9.49
N GLY A 154 -31.21 -6.57 -8.39
CA GLY A 154 -32.31 -6.37 -7.42
C GLY A 154 -32.00 -6.79 -5.98
N GLY A 155 -32.44 -5.96 -5.03
CA GLY A 155 -32.17 -6.09 -3.59
C GLY A 155 -31.01 -5.19 -3.14
N PRO A 156 -30.80 -5.02 -1.82
CA PRO A 156 -29.66 -4.25 -1.32
C PRO A 156 -28.33 -4.89 -1.79
N PRO A 157 -27.47 -4.15 -2.49
CA PRO A 157 -26.23 -4.68 -3.03
C PRO A 157 -25.26 -5.01 -1.90
N ARG A 158 -24.55 -6.14 -2.07
CA ARG A 158 -23.45 -6.55 -1.19
C ARG A 158 -22.18 -6.72 -2.01
N VAL A 159 -21.05 -6.33 -1.43
CA VAL A 159 -19.76 -6.31 -2.12
C VAL A 159 -18.73 -7.08 -1.31
N SER A 160 -17.95 -7.91 -2.00
CA SER A 160 -16.85 -8.70 -1.44
C SER A 160 -15.59 -8.57 -2.30
N GLY A 161 -14.49 -9.07 -1.76
CA GLY A 161 -13.20 -9.13 -2.44
C GLY A 161 -12.36 -7.88 -2.15
N TYR A 162 -11.50 -7.52 -3.09
CA TYR A 162 -10.60 -6.37 -2.94
C TYR A 162 -11.25 -5.07 -3.41
N CYS A 163 -10.96 -4.01 -2.68
CA CYS A 163 -11.20 -2.61 -3.02
C CYS A 163 -9.99 -1.80 -2.57
N HIS A 164 -9.80 -0.62 -3.14
CA HIS A 164 -8.63 0.21 -2.88
C HIS A 164 -9.01 1.64 -2.49
N HIS A 165 -8.08 2.34 -1.86
CA HIS A 165 -8.29 3.73 -1.48
C HIS A 165 -8.33 4.61 -2.75
N ALA A 166 -9.42 5.35 -2.94
CA ALA A 166 -9.65 6.08 -4.20
C ALA A 166 -8.64 7.22 -4.42
N LEU A 167 -8.11 7.81 -3.34
CA LEU A 167 -7.10 8.87 -3.44
C LEU A 167 -5.76 8.34 -3.99
N ASP A 168 -5.42 7.08 -3.69
CA ASP A 168 -4.14 6.46 -4.10
C ASP A 168 -4.07 6.21 -5.62
N VAL A 169 -5.20 6.33 -6.32
CA VAL A 169 -5.31 6.16 -7.77
C VAL A 169 -5.89 7.38 -8.48
N ALA A 170 -6.15 8.47 -7.76
CA ALA A 170 -6.81 9.65 -8.31
C ALA A 170 -5.98 10.35 -9.40
N HIS A 171 -4.66 10.13 -9.43
CA HIS A 171 -3.77 10.64 -10.47
C HIS A 171 -3.78 9.79 -11.76
N ILE A 172 -4.35 8.58 -11.72
CA ILE A 172 -4.38 7.64 -12.85
C ILE A 172 -5.66 7.84 -13.66
N ALA A 173 -5.66 8.83 -14.56
CA ALA A 173 -6.82 9.14 -15.40
C ALA A 173 -6.96 8.23 -16.65
N THR A 174 -5.98 7.37 -16.94
CA THR A 174 -6.00 6.49 -18.11
C THR A 174 -6.55 5.11 -17.74
N PRO A 175 -7.70 4.66 -18.28
CA PRO A 175 -8.33 3.39 -17.90
C PRO A 175 -7.42 2.16 -17.98
N SER A 176 -6.65 2.02 -19.05
CA SER A 176 -5.75 0.88 -19.23
C SER A 176 -4.60 0.89 -18.22
N VAL A 177 -4.09 2.06 -17.85
CA VAL A 177 -3.06 2.20 -16.82
C VAL A 177 -3.65 1.89 -15.44
N LEU A 178 -4.88 2.32 -15.15
CA LEU A 178 -5.56 1.98 -13.91
C LEU A 178 -5.81 0.47 -13.80
N ALA A 179 -6.28 -0.17 -14.87
CA ALA A 179 -6.53 -1.61 -14.90
C ALA A 179 -5.25 -2.42 -14.71
N ASP A 180 -4.17 -2.06 -15.42
CA ASP A 180 -2.83 -2.66 -15.25
C ASP A 180 -2.28 -2.44 -13.84
N ALA A 181 -2.39 -1.22 -13.32
CA ALA A 181 -1.89 -0.89 -11.98
C ALA A 181 -2.54 -1.74 -10.88
N LEU A 182 -3.80 -2.10 -11.08
CA LEU A 182 -4.62 -2.90 -10.17
C LEU A 182 -4.59 -4.41 -10.48
N LEU A 183 -3.92 -4.84 -11.55
CA LEU A 183 -3.93 -6.22 -12.06
C LEU A 183 -5.37 -6.71 -12.35
N GLN A 184 -6.15 -5.86 -13.01
CA GLN A 184 -7.55 -6.07 -13.38
C GLN A 184 -7.78 -5.74 -14.86
N GLU A 185 -6.85 -6.12 -15.74
CA GLU A 185 -6.90 -5.82 -17.18
C GLU A 185 -8.17 -6.35 -17.86
N ASP A 186 -8.73 -7.46 -17.36
CA ASP A 186 -9.98 -8.06 -17.85
C ASP A 186 -11.22 -7.16 -17.66
N ALA A 187 -11.13 -6.15 -16.79
CA ALA A 187 -12.21 -5.18 -16.58
C ALA A 187 -12.24 -4.05 -17.62
N LEU A 188 -11.21 -3.93 -18.47
CA LEU A 188 -11.16 -2.94 -19.54
C LEU A 188 -12.21 -3.28 -20.61
N THR A 189 -13.10 -2.34 -20.90
CA THR A 189 -14.15 -2.56 -21.90
C THR A 189 -13.58 -2.50 -23.32
N SER A 190 -14.35 -2.98 -24.30
CA SER A 190 -14.01 -2.85 -25.72
C SER A 190 -13.90 -1.39 -26.20
N GLU A 191 -14.49 -0.45 -25.46
CA GLU A 191 -14.42 0.99 -25.73
C GLU A 191 -13.21 1.65 -25.04
N GLY A 192 -12.40 0.88 -24.32
CA GLY A 192 -11.22 1.37 -23.61
C GLY A 192 -11.57 2.11 -22.31
N ALA A 193 -12.74 1.87 -21.72
CA ALA A 193 -13.17 2.43 -20.45
C ALA A 193 -13.07 1.39 -19.32
N VAL A 194 -13.14 1.83 -18.07
CA VAL A 194 -13.32 0.96 -16.90
C VAL A 194 -14.51 1.44 -16.07
N ASN A 195 -15.25 0.49 -15.50
CA ASN A 195 -16.33 0.80 -14.59
C ASN A 195 -15.83 0.66 -13.15
N LEU A 196 -16.18 1.60 -12.30
CA LEU A 196 -15.75 1.70 -10.91
C LEU A 196 -16.99 1.77 -10.02
N LEU A 197 -16.96 1.03 -8.93
CA LEU A 197 -17.84 1.24 -7.79
C LEU A 197 -17.11 2.12 -6.79
N ARG A 198 -17.70 3.22 -6.34
CA ARG A 198 -17.07 4.16 -5.39
C ARG A 198 -17.99 4.44 -4.21
N TRP A 199 -17.48 4.37 -2.98
CA TRP A 199 -18.29 4.60 -1.78
C TRP A 199 -17.46 5.04 -0.57
N PRO A 200 -18.04 5.76 0.40
CA PRO A 200 -17.38 6.06 1.66
C PRO A 200 -17.24 4.80 2.53
N ALA A 201 -16.07 4.61 3.12
CA ALA A 201 -15.76 3.45 3.96
C ALA A 201 -16.41 3.56 5.36
N ILE A 202 -17.71 3.24 5.44
CA ILE A 202 -18.46 3.21 6.71
C ILE A 202 -18.14 1.95 7.51
N GLY A 203 -17.76 2.11 8.78
CA GLY A 203 -17.32 1.00 9.63
C GLY A 203 -15.90 0.57 9.22
N PRO A 204 -14.87 1.36 9.52
CA PRO A 204 -13.50 1.15 9.03
C PRO A 204 -12.94 -0.24 9.34
N GLN A 205 -13.35 -0.87 10.44
CA GLN A 205 -12.99 -2.24 10.81
C GLN A 205 -13.44 -3.32 9.81
N LEU A 206 -14.40 -3.00 8.93
CA LEU A 206 -14.86 -3.89 7.85
C LEU A 206 -13.89 -3.90 6.65
N TYR A 207 -13.02 -2.88 6.53
CA TYR A 207 -12.05 -2.71 5.46
C TYR A 207 -10.68 -3.15 5.96
N ARG A 208 -10.51 -4.47 6.06
CA ARG A 208 -9.31 -5.03 6.68
C ARG A 208 -8.15 -4.99 5.69
N THR A 209 -7.04 -4.40 6.11
CA THR A 209 -5.78 -4.47 5.37
C THR A 209 -5.38 -5.95 5.23
N PRO A 210 -5.14 -6.45 4.01
CA PRO A 210 -4.87 -7.86 3.75
C PRO A 210 -3.40 -8.20 4.02
N TYR A 211 -2.98 -8.14 5.29
CA TYR A 211 -1.68 -8.68 5.66
C TYR A 211 -1.70 -10.21 5.49
N GLY A 212 -0.71 -10.77 4.80
CA GLY A 212 -0.72 -12.18 4.45
C GLY A 212 0.51 -12.66 3.69
N GLY A 213 0.31 -13.72 2.91
CA GLY A 213 1.27 -14.21 1.93
C GLY A 213 0.62 -15.24 1.01
N VAL A 214 1.40 -15.87 0.14
CA VAL A 214 0.89 -16.91 -0.77
C VAL A 214 0.82 -18.30 -0.14
N ASP A 215 1.27 -18.42 1.11
CA ASP A 215 1.23 -19.63 1.91
C ASP A 215 1.09 -19.30 3.41
N GLU A 216 0.94 -20.35 4.23
CA GLU A 216 0.78 -20.22 5.68
C GLU A 216 2.03 -19.61 6.35
N ALA A 217 3.22 -19.85 5.79
CA ALA A 217 4.47 -19.32 6.33
C ALA A 217 4.58 -17.81 6.12
N GLY A 218 4.26 -17.32 4.92
CA GLY A 218 4.19 -15.91 4.59
C GLY A 218 3.14 -15.18 5.41
N ARG A 219 1.92 -15.74 5.49
CA ARG A 219 0.85 -15.20 6.35
C ARG A 219 1.32 -15.08 7.80
N THR A 220 1.96 -16.12 8.33
CA THR A 220 2.46 -16.12 9.70
C THR A 220 3.56 -15.09 9.93
N ALA A 221 4.49 -14.92 8.97
CA ALA A 221 5.63 -14.02 9.12
C ALA A 221 5.22 -12.55 9.27
N VAL A 222 4.15 -12.12 8.61
CA VAL A 222 3.59 -10.77 8.79
C VAL A 222 2.56 -10.67 9.91
N ALA A 223 2.33 -11.75 10.66
CA ALA A 223 1.22 -11.92 11.60
C ALA A 223 -0.13 -11.56 10.96
N GLY A 224 -0.29 -11.95 9.70
CA GLY A 224 -1.43 -11.66 8.86
C GLY A 224 -2.56 -12.67 8.99
N TRP A 225 -3.55 -12.58 8.11
CA TRP A 225 -4.75 -13.41 8.13
C TRP A 225 -5.17 -13.90 6.74
N VAL A 226 -4.55 -13.38 5.68
CA VAL A 226 -4.89 -13.69 4.29
C VAL A 226 -3.88 -14.66 3.70
N ILE A 227 -4.38 -15.64 2.95
CA ILE A 227 -3.61 -16.42 1.98
C ILE A 227 -4.29 -16.22 0.63
N GLU A 228 -3.52 -15.91 -0.40
CA GLU A 228 -3.98 -15.72 -1.78
C GLU A 228 -2.97 -16.26 -2.78
N GLU A 229 -3.41 -16.36 -4.03
CA GLU A 229 -2.53 -16.73 -5.13
C GLU A 229 -1.56 -15.59 -5.50
N PRO A 230 -0.40 -15.92 -6.11
CA PRO A 230 0.45 -14.92 -6.74
C PRO A 230 -0.34 -14.07 -7.75
N PRO A 231 -0.02 -12.77 -7.88
CA PRO A 231 1.16 -12.08 -7.36
C PRO A 231 0.98 -11.42 -5.97
N PHE A 232 0.06 -11.89 -5.11
CA PHE A 232 -0.20 -11.27 -3.81
C PHE A 232 1.05 -11.10 -2.92
N ALA A 233 1.36 -9.86 -2.54
CA ALA A 233 2.53 -9.52 -1.72
C ALA A 233 2.26 -9.60 -0.20
N GLY A 234 0.98 -9.48 0.22
CA GLY A 234 0.60 -9.61 1.63
C GLY A 234 1.04 -8.47 2.54
N MET A 235 1.40 -7.31 1.97
CA MET A 235 1.81 -6.11 2.70
C MET A 235 0.70 -5.04 2.82
N GLY A 236 -0.51 -5.32 2.32
CA GLY A 236 -1.62 -4.35 2.32
C GLY A 236 -1.64 -3.39 1.13
N LEU A 237 -0.79 -3.63 0.14
CA LEU A 237 -0.71 -2.87 -1.11
C LEU A 237 -0.99 -3.83 -2.26
N VAL A 238 -1.55 -3.29 -3.33
CA VAL A 238 -1.55 -3.95 -4.63
C VAL A 238 -0.09 -4.23 -5.01
N PRO A 239 0.25 -5.44 -5.51
CA PRO A 239 1.63 -5.81 -5.83
C PRO A 239 2.11 -5.11 -7.11
N ASN A 240 2.34 -3.81 -7.00
CA ASN A 240 2.79 -2.92 -8.05
C ASN A 240 4.06 -2.18 -7.60
N ALA A 241 5.12 -2.25 -8.41
CA ALA A 241 6.42 -1.65 -8.08
C ALA A 241 6.50 -0.14 -8.37
N VAL A 242 5.50 0.43 -9.05
CA VAL A 242 5.46 1.83 -9.47
C VAL A 242 4.44 2.61 -8.65
N GLU A 243 3.25 2.05 -8.47
CA GLU A 243 2.13 2.70 -7.78
C GLU A 243 1.96 2.14 -6.37
N THR A 244 1.88 3.03 -5.38
CA THR A 244 1.65 2.65 -3.97
C THR A 244 0.16 2.67 -3.65
N ILE A 245 -0.56 1.63 -4.08
CA ILE A 245 -2.02 1.57 -3.96
C ILE A 245 -2.41 0.70 -2.78
N ARG A 246 -3.04 1.29 -1.76
CA ARG A 246 -3.55 0.54 -0.61
C ARG A 246 -4.79 -0.25 -0.99
N GLU A 247 -4.81 -1.50 -0.56
CA GLU A 247 -5.94 -2.41 -0.75
C GLU A 247 -6.56 -2.85 0.58
N TYR A 248 -7.86 -3.12 0.52
CA TYR A 248 -8.65 -3.65 1.62
C TYR A 248 -9.44 -4.85 1.14
N LYS A 249 -9.47 -5.91 1.96
CA LYS A 249 -10.30 -7.08 1.71
C LYS A 249 -11.59 -6.98 2.51
N ILE A 250 -12.71 -6.95 1.80
CA ILE A 250 -14.07 -6.82 2.34
C ILE A 250 -14.86 -8.13 2.11
N ASP A 251 -15.80 -8.41 3.00
CA ASP A 251 -16.66 -9.60 2.91
C ASP A 251 -18.14 -9.23 3.11
N GLY A 252 -18.87 -9.18 2.00
CA GLY A 252 -20.31 -9.01 1.97
C GLY A 252 -20.78 -7.69 2.57
N ILE A 253 -20.02 -6.60 2.43
CA ILE A 253 -20.45 -5.31 2.99
C ILE A 253 -21.65 -4.78 2.20
N GLY A 254 -22.64 -4.21 2.90
CA GLY A 254 -23.73 -3.49 2.24
C GLY A 254 -23.25 -2.10 1.80
N LEU A 255 -23.68 -1.63 0.63
CA LEU A 255 -23.30 -0.30 0.18
C LEU A 255 -24.05 0.80 0.94
N PRO A 256 -23.37 1.90 1.32
CA PRO A 256 -24.02 3.04 1.93
C PRO A 256 -24.82 3.85 0.90
N HIS A 257 -25.78 4.65 1.39
CA HIS A 257 -26.47 5.64 0.55
C HIS A 257 -25.44 6.55 -0.14
N GLY A 258 -25.66 6.83 -1.42
CA GLY A 258 -24.79 7.67 -2.21
C GLY A 258 -23.56 6.96 -2.80
N ALA A 259 -23.42 5.64 -2.64
CA ALA A 259 -22.45 4.87 -3.43
C ALA A 259 -22.70 5.07 -4.93
N GLU A 260 -21.63 5.13 -5.73
CA GLU A 260 -21.69 5.51 -7.14
C GLU A 260 -21.16 4.38 -8.02
N ILE A 261 -21.80 4.17 -9.16
CA ILE A 261 -21.16 3.51 -10.32
C ILE A 261 -20.65 4.62 -11.22
N VAL A 262 -19.36 4.61 -11.48
CA VAL A 262 -18.64 5.62 -12.26
C VAL A 262 -17.98 4.93 -13.45
N GLU A 263 -18.11 5.51 -14.63
CA GLU A 263 -17.30 5.14 -15.78
C GLU A 263 -16.09 6.08 -15.84
N LEU A 264 -14.88 5.52 -15.89
CA LEU A 264 -13.70 6.25 -16.35
C LEU A 264 -13.52 5.95 -17.83
N ALA A 265 -13.86 6.92 -18.67
CA ALA A 265 -13.86 6.75 -20.11
C ALA A 265 -12.46 6.85 -20.72
N ALA A 266 -12.32 6.44 -21.99
CA ALA A 266 -11.03 6.43 -22.69
C ALA A 266 -10.38 7.81 -22.86
N ASP A 267 -11.16 8.88 -22.76
CA ASP A 267 -10.70 10.28 -22.76
C ASP A 267 -10.19 10.74 -21.37
N GLY A 268 -10.33 9.91 -20.35
CA GLY A 268 -9.96 10.18 -18.96
C GLY A 268 -11.01 10.94 -18.16
N GLU A 269 -12.20 11.18 -18.72
CA GLU A 269 -13.30 11.77 -17.96
C GLU A 269 -14.03 10.72 -17.13
N GLU A 270 -14.35 11.09 -15.88
CA GLU A 270 -15.23 10.30 -15.03
C GLU A 270 -16.69 10.72 -15.20
N ARG A 271 -17.57 9.75 -15.47
CA ARG A 271 -19.01 9.95 -15.62
C ARG A 271 -19.75 9.06 -14.65
N VAL A 272 -20.46 9.67 -13.69
CA VAL A 272 -21.32 8.93 -12.77
C VAL A 272 -22.51 8.38 -13.55
N GLN A 273 -22.64 7.07 -13.61
CA GLN A 273 -23.70 6.36 -14.32
C GLN A 273 -24.91 6.10 -13.42
N ALA A 274 -24.66 5.79 -12.14
CA ALA A 274 -25.72 5.50 -11.19
C ALA A 274 -25.33 5.88 -9.76
N ARG A 275 -26.33 6.20 -8.94
CA ARG A 275 -26.18 6.47 -7.50
C ARG A 275 -27.10 5.53 -6.71
N TYR A 276 -26.58 4.92 -5.65
CA TYR A 276 -27.34 4.01 -4.81
C TYR A 276 -28.18 4.76 -3.79
N ASP A 277 -29.49 4.54 -3.83
CA ASP A 277 -30.45 5.01 -2.84
C ASP A 277 -30.76 3.88 -1.86
N ALA A 278 -30.08 3.92 -0.70
CA ALA A 278 -30.23 2.90 0.34
C ALA A 278 -31.61 2.93 1.01
N ASP A 279 -32.33 4.05 0.99
CA ASP A 279 -33.66 4.16 1.63
C ASP A 279 -34.70 3.36 0.83
N HIS A 280 -34.56 3.36 -0.49
CA HIS A 280 -35.43 2.62 -1.41
C HIS A 280 -34.81 1.32 -1.92
N GLY A 281 -33.57 1.02 -1.55
CA GLY A 281 -32.86 -0.19 -1.94
C GLY A 281 -32.65 -0.34 -3.45
N ARG A 282 -32.42 0.77 -4.18
CA ARG A 282 -32.35 0.78 -5.65
C ARG A 282 -31.26 1.71 -6.17
N TRP A 283 -30.82 1.46 -7.40
CA TRP A 283 -29.96 2.36 -8.14
C TRP A 283 -30.79 3.41 -8.89
N LEU A 284 -30.35 4.66 -8.82
CA LEU A 284 -30.87 5.78 -9.58
C LEU A 284 -29.89 6.07 -10.72
N MET A 285 -30.31 5.83 -11.96
CA MET A 285 -29.50 6.15 -13.13
C MET A 285 -29.37 7.67 -13.28
N VAL A 286 -28.17 8.14 -13.62
CA VAL A 286 -27.92 9.54 -13.92
C VAL A 286 -28.14 9.74 -15.42
N GLU A 287 -29.03 10.65 -15.80
CA GLU A 287 -29.21 11.01 -17.22
C GLU A 287 -27.95 11.74 -17.72
N GLN A 288 -27.28 11.18 -18.72
CA GLN A 288 -26.20 11.87 -19.40
C GLN A 288 -26.79 12.98 -20.27
N SER A 289 -26.39 14.24 -20.02
CA SER A 289 -26.82 15.44 -20.77
C SER A 289 -25.95 15.68 -22.00
#